data_AF-A0A3M2CGD5-F1
#
_entry.id   AF-A0A3M2CGD5-F1
#
_cell.length_a   1.000
_cell.length_b   1.000
_cell.length_c   1.000
_cell.angle_alpha   90.00
_cell.angle_beta   90.00
_cell.angle_gamma   90.00
#
_symmetry.space_group_name_H-M   'P 1'
#
loop_
_entity.id
_entity.type
_entity.pdbx_description
1 polymer ?
#
loop_
_entity_poly.entity_id
_entity_poly.type
_entity_poly.pdbx_seq_one_letter_code
_entity_poly.pdbx_strand_id
1 'polypeptide(L)'
;MNALAPLPHGAGTGINPTAVHETLAGIILLSIGLGVLFGVTITLPKNPHGEDYEDLVGAYLLALGYFIETNLHLREGTVEILELDIIATPTTNPLSEAVLLDAKSGKSGFADIFKMFGWMKYLDISKGCVVRTQSPDASKRDAMEVVKQATNVHVATLDLASDVVDLACLDGASIAMTDDVRTSILSAAWYGRIGQRKCLRAFIDFCKSEGDSVEAVKAAIDYRWAIEQAFLAPKPIRRASRLYSAYSASPQVTGGLIAHVAGGDATQEKAEWEKVRDLPERLGFQYSLMLENTARLGIVKNALLHLLDKESQPSTPKPKGPQEIDWSAFSEWTMPESFRTGLAALKAHPHRTKIPRLFQIFIEVFGGFYRLGADDDLAHLSVCTGIPKEDIVPCLEMFNSFFPIPGGWFISAKGEMAMMKMVPAVFRGTGAFVRGGLSRETNYSRLYPQMGWLVSKWHNALYHVLEPHLKSPSA
;
A
#
# COMPACT_ATOMS: atom_id res chain seq x y z
N MET A 1 36.30 41.95 -17.29
CA MET A 1 37.26 40.83 -17.18
C MET A 1 37.38 40.46 -15.71
N ASN A 2 36.66 39.44 -15.29
CA ASN A 2 36.89 38.68 -14.06
C ASN A 2 36.25 37.32 -14.29
N ALA A 3 37.09 36.29 -14.40
CA ALA A 3 36.71 34.92 -14.67
C ALA A 3 36.17 34.28 -13.37
N LEU A 4 34.94 33.81 -13.40
CA LEU A 4 34.36 32.96 -12.36
C LEU A 4 34.72 31.51 -12.68
N ALA A 5 35.39 30.85 -11.72
CA ALA A 5 35.73 29.43 -11.78
C ALA A 5 34.46 28.56 -11.68
N PRO A 6 34.42 27.39 -12.35
CA PRO A 6 33.29 26.49 -12.25
C PRO A 6 33.32 25.69 -10.93
N LEU A 7 32.16 25.57 -10.30
CA LEU A 7 31.94 24.71 -9.14
C LEU A 7 32.06 23.23 -9.53
N PRO A 8 32.59 22.35 -8.66
CA PRO A 8 32.77 20.94 -8.97
C PRO A 8 31.43 20.23 -8.97
N HIS A 9 31.19 19.45 -10.04
CA HIS A 9 30.11 18.48 -10.11
C HIS A 9 30.23 17.48 -8.94
N GLY A 10 29.21 17.46 -8.09
CA GLY A 10 29.06 16.44 -7.06
C GLY A 10 28.97 15.07 -7.70
N ALA A 11 29.89 14.19 -7.33
CA ALA A 11 29.83 12.78 -7.65
C ALA A 11 28.55 12.20 -7.06
N GLY A 12 27.59 11.84 -7.93
CA GLY A 12 26.44 11.06 -7.55
C GLY A 12 26.91 9.70 -7.08
N THR A 13 26.69 9.38 -5.81
CA THR A 13 26.83 8.04 -5.26
C THR A 13 25.73 7.17 -5.86
N GLY A 14 25.97 6.65 -7.07
CA GLY A 14 25.15 5.60 -7.65
C GLY A 14 25.23 4.38 -6.76
N ILE A 15 24.12 4.05 -6.09
CA ILE A 15 23.97 2.77 -5.39
C ILE A 15 24.06 1.69 -6.47
N ASN A 16 25.06 0.82 -6.37
CA ASN A 16 25.26 -0.28 -7.29
C ASN A 16 24.16 -1.34 -7.02
N PRO A 17 23.24 -1.62 -7.97
CA PRO A 17 22.16 -2.61 -7.78
C PRO A 17 22.68 -4.00 -7.47
N THR A 18 23.95 -4.29 -7.79
CA THR A 18 24.54 -5.61 -7.57
C THR A 18 24.83 -5.95 -6.10
N ALA A 19 24.89 -4.96 -5.20
CA ALA A 19 25.07 -5.22 -3.76
C ALA A 19 23.82 -5.82 -3.10
N VAL A 20 22.66 -5.77 -3.78
CA VAL A 20 21.38 -6.33 -3.30
C VAL A 20 21.34 -7.87 -3.46
N HIS A 21 22.29 -8.47 -4.18
CA HIS A 21 22.25 -9.90 -4.57
C HIS A 21 22.78 -10.89 -3.53
N GLU A 22 23.49 -10.49 -2.47
CA GLU A 22 24.07 -11.45 -1.51
C GLU A 22 23.14 -11.79 -0.32
N THR A 23 21.98 -11.14 -0.17
CA THR A 23 21.18 -11.19 1.08
C THR A 23 19.89 -12.03 0.97
N LEU A 24 19.54 -12.52 -0.21
CA LEU A 24 18.24 -13.16 -0.49
C LEU A 24 18.11 -14.60 0.05
N ALA A 25 19.21 -15.31 0.27
CA ALA A 25 19.21 -16.58 1.01
C ALA A 25 18.68 -16.43 2.46
N GLY A 26 18.74 -15.22 3.03
CA GLY A 26 18.17 -14.90 4.36
C GLY A 26 16.64 -14.71 4.36
N ILE A 27 16.05 -14.31 3.25
CA ILE A 27 14.59 -14.11 3.10
C ILE A 27 13.83 -15.45 3.24
N ILE A 28 14.49 -16.56 2.94
CA ILE A 28 13.92 -17.92 3.00
C ILE A 28 14.02 -18.54 4.42
N LEU A 29 14.76 -17.92 5.35
CA LEU A 29 15.08 -18.47 6.68
C LEU A 29 14.73 -17.56 7.86
N LEU A 30 13.98 -16.49 7.65
CA LEU A 30 13.31 -15.76 8.74
C LEU A 30 12.07 -16.54 9.20
N SER A 31 12.32 -17.70 9.81
CA SER A 31 11.41 -18.29 10.77
C SER A 31 11.27 -17.28 11.91
N ILE A 32 10.19 -16.48 11.91
CA ILE A 32 9.78 -15.78 13.14
C ILE A 32 9.26 -16.88 14.07
N GLY A 33 10.19 -17.57 14.70
CA GLY A 33 9.90 -18.54 15.74
C GLY A 33 9.45 -17.78 16.97
N LEU A 34 8.14 -17.60 17.14
CA LEU A 34 7.55 -17.50 18.47
C LEU A 34 6.07 -17.88 18.49
N GLY A 35 5.82 -19.18 18.31
CA GLY A 35 4.63 -19.87 18.78
C GLY A 35 5.01 -20.88 19.87
N VAL A 36 5.67 -20.43 20.96
CA VAL A 36 5.86 -21.27 22.16
C VAL A 36 4.52 -21.35 22.89
N LEU A 37 3.61 -22.10 22.28
CA LEU A 37 2.57 -22.87 22.93
C LEU A 37 2.24 -24.14 22.12
N PHE A 38 2.59 -24.24 20.82
CA PHE A 38 2.30 -25.45 20.01
C PHE A 38 3.29 -25.82 18.88
N GLY A 39 4.53 -25.29 18.84
CA GLY A 39 5.59 -25.87 17.97
C GLY A 39 5.35 -25.81 16.45
N VAL A 40 4.40 -25.01 15.97
CA VAL A 40 4.15 -24.78 14.53
C VAL A 40 4.74 -23.43 14.14
N THR A 41 5.49 -23.41 13.04
CA THR A 41 6.05 -22.19 12.43
C THR A 41 5.41 -22.02 11.05
N ILE A 42 4.94 -20.80 10.72
CA ILE A 42 4.49 -20.46 9.37
C ILE A 42 5.64 -19.86 8.56
N THR A 43 5.73 -20.20 7.28
CA THR A 43 6.81 -19.72 6.40
C THR A 43 6.23 -19.20 5.10
N LEU A 44 6.84 -18.14 4.55
CA LEU A 44 6.45 -17.63 3.23
C LEU A 44 6.75 -18.69 2.14
N PRO A 45 5.95 -18.73 1.05
CA PRO A 45 6.15 -19.71 -0.01
C PRO A 45 7.55 -19.59 -0.63
N LYS A 46 8.27 -20.71 -0.76
CA LYS A 46 9.58 -20.71 -1.45
C LYS A 46 9.45 -20.48 -2.96
N ASN A 47 8.39 -21.04 -3.55
CA ASN A 47 8.07 -20.94 -4.97
C ASN A 47 6.65 -20.37 -5.12
N PRO A 48 6.47 -19.05 -4.98
CA PRO A 48 5.15 -18.43 -5.09
C PRO A 48 4.59 -18.52 -6.51
N HIS A 49 3.29 -18.79 -6.62
CA HIS A 49 2.56 -18.86 -7.87
C HIS A 49 1.19 -18.19 -7.77
N GLY A 50 0.64 -17.73 -8.89
CA GLY A 50 -0.66 -17.05 -8.94
C GLY A 50 -0.71 -15.85 -7.99
N GLU A 51 -1.77 -15.76 -7.19
CA GLU A 51 -1.99 -14.66 -6.25
C GLU A 51 -0.83 -14.48 -5.23
N ASP A 52 -0.13 -15.55 -4.83
CA ASP A 52 1.01 -15.45 -3.91
C ASP A 52 2.20 -14.73 -4.56
N TYR A 53 2.34 -14.85 -5.88
CA TYR A 53 3.40 -14.16 -6.63
C TYR A 53 3.07 -12.68 -6.82
N GLU A 54 1.82 -12.35 -7.13
CA GLU A 54 1.35 -10.96 -7.16
C GLU A 54 1.59 -10.24 -5.82
N ASP A 55 1.28 -10.93 -4.71
CA ASP A 55 1.55 -10.40 -3.38
C ASP A 55 3.03 -10.21 -3.08
N LEU A 56 3.89 -11.13 -3.54
CA LEU A 56 5.34 -10.96 -3.44
C LEU A 56 5.80 -9.72 -4.20
N VAL A 57 5.36 -9.54 -5.45
CA VAL A 57 5.74 -8.37 -6.27
C VAL A 57 5.29 -7.08 -5.60
N GLY A 58 4.06 -7.03 -5.07
CA GLY A 58 3.56 -5.89 -4.32
C GLY A 58 4.38 -5.59 -3.05
N ALA A 59 4.69 -6.62 -2.26
CA ALA A 59 5.53 -6.49 -1.07
C ALA A 59 6.94 -6.01 -1.41
N TYR A 60 7.51 -6.48 -2.51
CA TYR A 60 8.82 -6.06 -2.99
C TYR A 60 8.83 -4.57 -3.39
N LEU A 61 7.79 -4.11 -4.10
CA LEU A 61 7.64 -2.69 -4.45
C LEU A 61 7.53 -1.78 -3.21
N LEU A 62 6.80 -2.21 -2.18
CA LEU A 62 6.76 -1.50 -0.90
C LEU A 62 8.17 -1.41 -0.29
N ALA A 63 8.90 -2.53 -0.25
CA ALA A 63 10.27 -2.57 0.26
C ALA A 63 11.26 -1.75 -0.59
N LEU A 64 10.98 -1.54 -1.88
CA LEU A 64 11.74 -0.64 -2.75
C LEU A 64 11.43 0.84 -2.51
N GLY A 65 10.34 1.17 -1.79
CA GLY A 65 9.95 2.55 -1.49
C GLY A 65 8.80 3.09 -2.34
N TYR A 66 8.15 2.27 -3.17
CA TYR A 66 6.98 2.70 -3.94
C TYR A 66 5.73 2.85 -3.07
N PHE A 67 4.86 3.79 -3.46
CA PHE A 67 3.45 3.72 -3.10
C PHE A 67 2.75 2.77 -4.09
N ILE A 68 1.99 1.80 -3.61
CA ILE A 68 1.30 0.84 -4.49
C ILE A 68 -0.22 0.94 -4.40
N GLU A 69 -0.89 0.71 -5.52
CA GLU A 69 -2.32 0.40 -5.57
C GLU A 69 -2.45 -0.95 -6.26
N THR A 70 -3.28 -1.85 -5.74
CA THR A 70 -3.31 -3.24 -6.20
C THR A 70 -4.72 -3.73 -6.43
N ASN A 71 -4.87 -4.74 -7.30
CA ASN A 71 -6.13 -5.45 -7.52
C ASN A 71 -7.26 -4.46 -7.86
N LEU A 72 -7.01 -3.64 -8.89
CA LEU A 72 -7.93 -2.60 -9.35
C LEU A 72 -8.77 -3.14 -10.51
N HIS A 73 -10.08 -3.09 -10.36
CA HIS A 73 -11.03 -3.55 -11.38
C HIS A 73 -11.77 -2.38 -12.02
N LEU A 74 -11.78 -2.33 -13.36
CA LEU A 74 -12.72 -1.51 -14.13
C LEU A 74 -13.93 -2.37 -14.49
N ARG A 75 -15.12 -1.88 -14.16
CA ARG A 75 -16.38 -2.53 -14.49
C ARG A 75 -17.35 -1.53 -15.10
N GLU A 76 -18.09 -1.98 -16.10
CA GLU A 76 -19.26 -1.28 -16.64
C GLU A 76 -20.48 -2.17 -16.42
N GLY A 77 -21.31 -1.79 -15.44
CA GLY A 77 -22.36 -2.67 -14.93
C GLY A 77 -21.78 -3.96 -14.35
N THR A 78 -22.20 -5.11 -14.89
CA THR A 78 -21.73 -6.43 -14.46
C THR A 78 -20.52 -6.94 -15.25
N VAL A 79 -20.06 -6.20 -16.25
CA VAL A 79 -18.97 -6.60 -17.14
C VAL A 79 -17.65 -6.04 -16.64
N GLU A 80 -16.67 -6.92 -16.43
CA GLU A 80 -15.29 -6.53 -16.15
C GLU A 80 -14.57 -6.19 -17.45
N ILE A 81 -14.06 -4.96 -17.53
CA ILE A 81 -13.34 -4.44 -18.70
C ILE A 81 -11.84 -4.60 -18.53
N LEU A 82 -11.35 -4.39 -17.31
CA LEU A 82 -9.94 -4.32 -17.00
C LEU A 82 -9.68 -4.79 -15.57
N GLU A 83 -8.62 -5.56 -15.40
CA GLU A 83 -8.06 -5.94 -14.10
C GLU A 83 -6.58 -5.56 -14.13
N LEU A 84 -6.15 -4.79 -13.11
CA LEU A 84 -4.77 -4.35 -12.96
C LEU A 84 -4.21 -4.92 -11.67
N ASP A 85 -3.10 -5.66 -11.77
CA ASP A 85 -2.44 -6.25 -10.62
C ASP A 85 -1.90 -5.16 -9.70
N ILE A 86 -1.00 -4.30 -10.21
CA ILE A 86 -0.30 -3.29 -9.41
C ILE A 86 -0.03 -2.01 -10.20
N ILE A 87 -0.27 -0.87 -9.58
CA ILE A 87 0.23 0.45 -9.99
C ILE A 87 1.24 0.91 -8.95
N ALA A 88 2.50 1.09 -9.34
CA ALA A 88 3.56 1.56 -8.46
C ALA A 88 3.88 3.02 -8.76
N THR A 89 3.61 3.92 -7.80
CA THR A 89 3.97 5.33 -7.86
C THR A 89 5.29 5.56 -7.12
N PRO A 90 6.34 6.08 -7.77
CA PRO A 90 7.61 6.34 -7.11
C PRO A 90 7.46 7.41 -6.03
N THR A 91 8.40 7.48 -5.09
CA THR A 91 8.38 8.47 -3.99
C THR A 91 9.51 9.49 -4.06
N THR A 92 10.52 9.22 -4.88
CA THR A 92 11.70 10.09 -5.09
C THR A 92 11.77 10.67 -6.50
N ASN A 93 11.23 9.96 -7.50
CA ASN A 93 11.00 10.49 -8.85
C ASN A 93 9.68 11.29 -8.95
N PRO A 94 9.45 12.02 -10.06
CA PRO A 94 8.16 12.63 -10.32
C PRO A 94 7.04 11.59 -10.17
N LEU A 95 6.04 11.88 -9.33
CA LEU A 95 4.93 10.96 -9.08
C LEU A 95 4.12 10.61 -10.35
N SER A 96 4.26 11.43 -11.41
CA SER A 96 3.71 11.20 -12.74
C SER A 96 4.35 10.01 -13.47
N GLU A 97 5.49 9.49 -12.99
CA GLU A 97 6.17 8.30 -13.53
C GLU A 97 5.67 7.01 -12.88
N ALA A 98 4.37 6.92 -12.62
CA ALA A 98 3.77 5.68 -12.16
C ALA A 98 4.03 4.55 -13.17
N VAL A 99 4.29 3.35 -12.66
CA VAL A 99 4.53 2.15 -13.45
C VAL A 99 3.33 1.23 -13.29
N LEU A 100 2.77 0.79 -14.41
CA LEU A 100 1.78 -0.28 -14.43
C LEU A 100 2.51 -1.64 -14.44
N LEU A 101 2.19 -2.52 -13.50
CA LEU A 101 2.79 -3.85 -13.42
C LEU A 101 1.74 -4.96 -13.58
N ASP A 102 2.16 -6.04 -14.22
CA ASP A 102 1.43 -7.30 -14.40
C ASP A 102 2.37 -8.41 -13.96
N ALA A 103 2.01 -9.14 -12.91
CA ALA A 103 2.83 -10.21 -12.36
C ALA A 103 2.47 -11.54 -13.04
N LYS A 104 3.50 -12.30 -13.42
CA LYS A 104 3.35 -13.56 -14.14
C LYS A 104 4.26 -14.62 -13.54
N SER A 105 3.68 -15.50 -12.73
CA SER A 105 4.42 -16.63 -12.17
C SER A 105 4.70 -17.77 -13.18
N GLY A 106 4.24 -17.62 -14.43
CA GLY A 106 4.37 -18.61 -15.51
C GLY A 106 4.90 -18.01 -16.81
N LYS A 107 4.65 -18.69 -17.93
CA LYS A 107 5.11 -18.21 -19.25
C LYS A 107 4.42 -16.89 -19.60
N SER A 108 5.21 -15.85 -19.81
CA SER A 108 4.77 -14.61 -20.43
C SER A 108 5.28 -14.51 -21.87
N GLY A 109 4.56 -13.76 -22.71
CA GLY A 109 4.91 -13.56 -24.11
C GLY A 109 4.64 -12.15 -24.59
N PHE A 110 4.83 -11.93 -25.89
CA PHE A 110 4.53 -10.63 -26.52
C PHE A 110 3.07 -10.20 -26.34
N ALA A 111 2.15 -11.14 -26.21
CA ALA A 111 0.74 -10.85 -25.93
C ALA A 111 0.56 -10.03 -24.63
N ASP A 112 1.30 -10.38 -23.57
CA ASP A 112 1.25 -9.63 -22.30
C ASP A 112 1.81 -8.22 -22.45
N ILE A 113 2.89 -8.08 -23.23
CA ILE A 113 3.50 -6.78 -23.54
C ILE A 113 2.52 -5.88 -24.29
N PHE A 114 1.85 -6.38 -25.33
CA PHE A 114 0.88 -5.60 -26.10
C PHE A 114 -0.40 -5.31 -25.31
N LYS A 115 -0.86 -6.25 -24.48
CA LYS A 115 -1.96 -6.04 -23.54
C LYS A 115 -1.65 -4.87 -22.60
N MET A 116 -0.47 -4.90 -21.97
CA MET A 116 -0.01 -3.83 -21.08
C MET A 116 0.13 -2.50 -21.80
N PHE A 117 0.67 -2.50 -23.03
CA PHE A 117 0.74 -1.30 -23.85
C PHE A 117 -0.65 -0.70 -24.13
N GLY A 118 -1.65 -1.54 -24.43
CA GLY A 118 -3.03 -1.12 -24.57
C GLY A 118 -3.58 -0.46 -23.29
N TRP A 119 -3.35 -1.08 -22.14
CA TRP A 119 -3.74 -0.54 -20.83
C TRP A 119 -3.06 0.79 -20.52
N MET A 120 -1.77 0.91 -20.80
CA MET A 120 -1.02 2.15 -20.67
C MET A 120 -1.63 3.28 -21.49
N LYS A 121 -2.01 3.01 -22.75
CA LYS A 121 -2.68 4.01 -23.61
C LYS A 121 -4.06 4.39 -23.10
N TYR A 122 -4.81 3.42 -22.57
CA TYR A 122 -6.13 3.67 -22.00
C TYR A 122 -6.08 4.52 -20.73
N LEU A 123 -5.08 4.29 -19.87
CA LEU A 123 -4.95 4.94 -18.56
C LEU A 123 -4.06 6.20 -18.56
N ASP A 124 -3.45 6.52 -19.70
CA ASP A 124 -2.42 7.56 -19.84
C ASP A 124 -1.22 7.36 -18.89
N ILE A 125 -0.77 6.10 -18.76
CA ILE A 125 0.41 5.73 -17.98
C ILE A 125 1.59 5.53 -18.93
N SER A 126 2.70 6.21 -18.66
CA SER A 126 3.83 6.28 -19.59
C SER A 126 4.72 5.04 -19.58
N LYS A 127 4.69 4.23 -18.51
CA LYS A 127 5.61 3.09 -18.31
C LYS A 127 4.87 1.85 -17.81
N GLY A 128 5.22 0.70 -18.39
CA GLY A 128 4.71 -0.61 -17.98
C GLY A 128 5.84 -1.59 -17.66
N CYS A 129 5.57 -2.58 -16.82
CA CYS A 129 6.51 -3.65 -16.50
C CYS A 129 5.80 -5.01 -16.31
N VAL A 130 6.14 -6.00 -17.12
CA VAL A 130 5.75 -7.40 -16.86
C VAL A 130 6.81 -8.03 -15.95
N VAL A 131 6.42 -8.45 -14.75
CA VAL A 131 7.33 -9.07 -13.76
C VAL A 131 7.14 -10.59 -13.78
N ARG A 132 8.21 -11.37 -13.91
CA ARG A 132 8.14 -12.82 -14.06
C ARG A 132 9.11 -13.60 -13.17
N THR A 133 8.78 -14.86 -12.90
CA THR A 133 9.62 -15.79 -12.13
C THR A 133 10.76 -16.40 -12.95
N GLN A 134 10.81 -16.21 -14.27
CA GLN A 134 11.84 -16.82 -15.11
C GLN A 134 12.38 -15.85 -16.14
N SER A 135 13.70 -15.66 -16.16
CA SER A 135 14.35 -14.92 -17.24
C SER A 135 14.14 -15.63 -18.58
N PRO A 136 13.89 -14.89 -19.67
CA PRO A 136 13.65 -15.48 -20.96
C PRO A 136 15.01 -15.82 -21.58
N ASP A 137 15.00 -16.72 -22.56
CA ASP A 137 16.21 -17.02 -23.33
C ASP A 137 16.74 -15.78 -24.07
N ALA A 138 18.01 -15.83 -24.48
CA ALA A 138 18.69 -14.69 -25.12
C ALA A 138 17.94 -14.16 -26.34
N SER A 139 17.44 -15.05 -27.21
CA SER A 139 16.72 -14.65 -28.43
C SER A 139 15.43 -13.89 -28.12
N LYS A 140 14.69 -14.33 -27.09
CA LYS A 140 13.50 -13.62 -26.62
C LYS A 140 13.84 -12.32 -25.92
N ARG A 141 14.94 -12.24 -25.15
CA ARG A 141 15.40 -10.98 -24.55
C ARG A 141 15.64 -9.92 -25.61
N ASP A 142 16.39 -10.27 -26.65
CA ASP A 142 16.74 -9.34 -27.72
C ASP A 142 15.49 -8.82 -28.43
N ALA A 143 14.55 -9.71 -28.75
CA ALA A 143 13.28 -9.33 -29.35
C ALA A 143 12.39 -8.49 -28.40
N MET A 144 12.38 -8.79 -27.09
CA MET A 144 11.68 -8.00 -26.08
C MET A 144 12.28 -6.60 -25.94
N GLU A 145 13.60 -6.43 -26.05
CA GLU A 145 14.25 -5.11 -26.00
C GLU A 145 13.85 -4.23 -27.20
N VAL A 146 13.73 -4.81 -28.40
CA VAL A 146 13.20 -4.10 -29.57
C VAL A 146 11.76 -3.63 -29.34
N VAL A 147 10.90 -4.50 -28.80
CA VAL A 147 9.49 -4.13 -28.52
C VAL A 147 9.41 -3.07 -27.43
N LYS A 148 10.22 -3.18 -26.38
CA LYS A 148 10.32 -2.19 -25.29
C LYS A 148 10.61 -0.79 -25.82
N GLN A 149 11.49 -0.63 -26.81
CA GLN A 149 11.77 0.68 -27.42
C GLN A 149 10.54 1.32 -28.08
N ALA A 150 9.62 0.51 -28.61
CA ALA A 150 8.40 0.97 -29.26
C ALA A 150 7.23 1.18 -28.28
N THR A 151 7.16 0.40 -27.19
CA THR A 151 6.00 0.36 -26.29
C THR A 151 6.25 1.00 -24.92
N ASN A 152 7.51 1.18 -24.53
CA ASN A 152 7.95 1.47 -23.16
C ASN A 152 7.41 0.48 -22.11
N VAL A 153 7.16 -0.76 -22.53
CA VAL A 153 6.85 -1.88 -21.65
C VAL A 153 8.12 -2.67 -21.39
N HIS A 154 8.52 -2.70 -20.14
CA HIS A 154 9.70 -3.40 -19.65
C HIS A 154 9.35 -4.83 -19.26
N VAL A 155 10.35 -5.69 -19.21
CA VAL A 155 10.19 -7.03 -18.65
C VAL A 155 11.25 -7.24 -17.60
N ALA A 156 10.81 -7.54 -16.39
CA ALA A 156 11.64 -7.70 -15.20
C ALA A 156 11.53 -9.13 -14.67
N THR A 157 12.55 -9.60 -13.95
CA THR A 157 12.54 -10.91 -13.32
C THR A 157 12.60 -10.75 -11.80
N LEU A 158 11.72 -11.44 -11.08
CA LEU A 158 11.78 -11.60 -9.62
C LEU A 158 11.56 -13.08 -9.30
N ASP A 159 12.64 -13.78 -9.02
CA ASP A 159 12.69 -15.19 -8.64
C ASP A 159 13.53 -15.36 -7.38
N LEU A 160 12.85 -15.48 -6.23
CA LEU A 160 13.52 -15.68 -4.95
C LEU A 160 14.15 -17.08 -4.83
N ALA A 161 13.63 -18.07 -5.56
CA ALA A 161 14.09 -19.46 -5.43
C ALA A 161 15.46 -19.66 -6.09
N SER A 162 15.67 -18.99 -7.22
CA SER A 162 16.95 -18.99 -7.94
C SER A 162 17.84 -17.80 -7.60
N ASP A 163 17.43 -16.95 -6.66
CA ASP A 163 18.11 -15.70 -6.30
C ASP A 163 18.36 -14.77 -7.51
N VAL A 164 17.36 -14.67 -8.38
CA VAL A 164 17.42 -13.83 -9.58
C VAL A 164 16.46 -12.66 -9.44
N VAL A 165 17.02 -11.46 -9.27
CA VAL A 165 16.26 -10.21 -9.24
C VAL A 165 16.81 -9.26 -10.28
N ASP A 166 16.02 -9.01 -11.33
CA ASP A 166 16.27 -7.98 -12.34
C ASP A 166 15.05 -7.06 -12.39
N LEU A 167 15.13 -5.99 -11.60
CA LEU A 167 14.10 -4.96 -11.50
C LEU A 167 14.70 -3.59 -11.86
N ALA A 168 15.69 -3.55 -12.75
CA ALA A 168 16.37 -2.32 -13.13
C ALA A 168 15.42 -1.24 -13.69
N CYS A 169 14.27 -1.66 -14.24
CA CYS A 169 13.22 -0.75 -14.68
C CYS A 169 12.42 -0.10 -13.54
N LEU A 170 12.67 -0.42 -12.27
CA LEU A 170 11.97 0.09 -11.08
C LEU A 170 12.90 0.90 -10.16
N ASP A 171 13.83 1.66 -10.74
CA ASP A 171 14.82 2.50 -10.05
C ASP A 171 14.25 3.78 -9.40
N GLY A 172 13.02 4.15 -9.73
CA GLY A 172 12.45 5.47 -9.41
C GLY A 172 12.03 5.71 -7.97
N ALA A 173 12.16 4.73 -7.07
CA ALA A 173 11.78 4.88 -5.66
C ALA A 173 12.95 4.70 -4.68
N SER A 174 14.20 4.80 -5.13
CA SER A 174 15.39 4.48 -4.31
C SER A 174 15.39 5.16 -2.94
N ILE A 175 14.95 4.42 -1.92
CA ILE A 175 15.11 4.74 -0.51
C ILE A 175 16.32 3.96 -0.01
N ALA A 176 17.24 4.66 0.64
CA ALA A 176 18.42 4.07 1.26
C ALA A 176 18.04 3.27 2.52
N MET A 177 17.49 2.07 2.32
CA MET A 177 17.26 1.09 3.37
C MET A 177 18.42 0.10 3.44
N THR A 178 18.85 -0.25 4.66
CA THR A 178 19.75 -1.39 4.88
C THR A 178 19.06 -2.69 4.49
N ASP A 179 19.84 -3.73 4.15
CA ASP A 179 19.27 -4.99 3.69
C ASP A 179 18.46 -5.71 4.78
N ASP A 180 18.87 -5.61 6.04
CA ASP A 180 18.15 -6.15 7.20
C ASP A 180 16.75 -5.51 7.34
N VAL A 181 16.67 -4.18 7.20
CA VAL A 181 15.40 -3.45 7.25
C VAL A 181 14.56 -3.82 6.03
N ARG A 182 15.13 -3.78 4.83
CA ARG A 182 14.44 -4.12 3.58
C ARG A 182 13.85 -5.53 3.63
N THR A 183 14.60 -6.50 4.13
CA THR A 183 14.17 -7.89 4.31
C THR A 183 13.00 -7.97 5.28
N SER A 184 13.09 -7.30 6.43
CA SER A 184 12.01 -7.29 7.43
C SER A 184 10.73 -6.64 6.89
N ILE A 185 10.86 -5.54 6.14
CA ILE A 185 9.74 -4.88 5.48
C ILE A 185 9.13 -5.77 4.40
N LEU A 186 9.94 -6.40 3.54
CA LEU A 186 9.47 -7.32 2.50
C LEU A 186 8.67 -8.47 3.10
N SER A 187 9.23 -9.17 4.09
CA SER A 187 8.55 -10.32 4.71
C SER A 187 7.25 -9.91 5.38
N ALA A 188 7.26 -8.84 6.18
CA ALA A 188 6.05 -8.34 6.84
C ALA A 188 4.99 -7.88 5.83
N ALA A 189 5.38 -7.10 4.82
CA ALA A 189 4.48 -6.68 3.75
C ALA A 189 3.88 -7.89 3.02
N TRP A 190 4.66 -8.93 2.74
CA TRP A 190 4.17 -10.13 2.08
C TRP A 190 3.16 -10.90 2.94
N TYR A 191 3.44 -11.09 4.23
CA TYR A 191 2.46 -11.66 5.17
C TYR A 191 1.18 -10.82 5.24
N GLY A 192 1.30 -9.49 5.34
CA GLY A 192 0.17 -8.57 5.40
C GLY A 192 -0.68 -8.61 4.13
N ARG A 193 -0.05 -8.71 2.96
CA ARG A 193 -0.68 -8.87 1.64
C ARG A 193 -1.50 -10.16 1.53
N ILE A 194 -0.93 -11.29 1.94
CA ILE A 194 -1.66 -12.57 2.01
C ILE A 194 -2.87 -12.43 2.96
N GLY A 195 -2.67 -11.80 4.13
CA GLY A 195 -3.74 -11.50 5.08
C GLY A 195 -4.85 -10.64 4.48
N GLN A 196 -4.50 -9.58 3.76
CA GLN A 196 -5.44 -8.71 3.05
C GLN A 196 -6.25 -9.48 2.01
N ARG A 197 -5.61 -10.36 1.22
CA ARG A 197 -6.29 -11.21 0.23
C ARG A 197 -7.29 -12.16 0.90
N LYS A 198 -6.93 -12.78 2.02
CA LYS A 198 -7.85 -13.63 2.81
C LYS A 198 -9.03 -12.80 3.35
N CYS A 199 -8.79 -11.57 3.80
CA CYS A 199 -9.86 -10.66 4.24
C CYS A 199 -10.80 -10.27 3.09
N LEU A 200 -10.26 -9.96 1.90
CA LEU A 200 -11.06 -9.69 0.71
C LEU A 200 -11.94 -10.90 0.32
N ARG A 201 -11.38 -12.11 0.33
CA ARG A 201 -12.14 -13.33 0.06
C ARG A 201 -13.30 -13.48 1.04
N ALA A 202 -13.02 -13.33 2.34
CA ALA A 202 -14.04 -13.40 3.38
C ALA A 202 -15.12 -12.30 3.25
N PHE A 203 -14.75 -11.10 2.79
CA PHE A 203 -15.71 -10.02 2.49
C PHE A 203 -16.63 -10.41 1.34
N ILE A 204 -16.08 -10.92 0.24
CA ILE A 204 -16.86 -11.38 -0.92
C ILE A 204 -17.81 -12.51 -0.52
N ASP A 205 -17.32 -13.49 0.25
CA ASP A 205 -18.11 -14.64 0.67
C ASP A 205 -19.25 -14.22 1.60
N PHE A 206 -19.00 -13.31 2.55
CA PHE A 206 -20.03 -12.72 3.40
C PHE A 206 -21.09 -11.95 2.58
N CYS A 207 -20.66 -11.11 1.63
CA CYS A 207 -21.59 -10.37 0.78
C CYS A 207 -22.48 -11.30 -0.07
N LYS A 208 -21.91 -12.40 -0.56
CA LYS A 208 -22.66 -13.43 -1.30
C LYS A 208 -23.63 -14.21 -0.41
N SER A 209 -23.26 -14.50 0.84
CA SER A 209 -24.12 -15.27 1.74
C SER A 209 -25.33 -14.48 2.25
N GLU A 210 -25.14 -13.19 2.53
CA GLU A 210 -26.23 -12.30 2.98
C GLU A 210 -27.12 -11.84 1.82
N GLY A 211 -26.54 -11.67 0.63
CA GLY A 211 -27.22 -11.10 -0.54
C GLY A 211 -27.24 -9.57 -0.54
N ASP A 212 -27.47 -9.00 -1.73
CA ASP A 212 -27.50 -7.55 -1.96
C ASP A 212 -28.84 -6.89 -1.62
N SER A 213 -29.82 -7.67 -1.14
CA SER A 213 -31.08 -7.16 -0.59
C SER A 213 -30.92 -6.52 0.80
N VAL A 214 -29.83 -6.83 1.51
CA VAL A 214 -29.48 -6.21 2.79
C VAL A 214 -28.79 -4.87 2.52
N GLU A 215 -29.40 -3.78 3.00
CA GLU A 215 -28.93 -2.41 2.74
C GLU A 215 -27.46 -2.19 3.14
N ALA A 216 -27.05 -2.66 4.32
CA ALA A 216 -25.66 -2.53 4.79
C ALA A 216 -24.67 -3.29 3.89
N VAL A 217 -25.06 -4.47 3.39
CA VAL A 217 -24.24 -5.30 2.49
C VAL A 217 -24.13 -4.62 1.13
N LYS A 218 -25.25 -4.17 0.58
CA LYS A 218 -25.29 -3.40 -0.67
C LYS A 218 -24.41 -2.15 -0.59
N ALA A 219 -24.54 -1.38 0.48
CA ALA A 219 -23.74 -0.18 0.70
C ALA A 219 -22.24 -0.49 0.73
N ALA A 220 -21.83 -1.60 1.34
CA ALA A 220 -20.43 -2.03 1.39
C ALA A 220 -19.90 -2.49 0.02
N ILE A 221 -20.71 -3.22 -0.76
CA ILE A 221 -20.37 -3.63 -2.13
C ILE A 221 -20.21 -2.40 -3.02
N ASP A 222 -21.21 -1.50 -3.02
CA ASP A 222 -21.23 -0.28 -3.82
C ASP A 222 -20.04 0.63 -3.45
N TYR A 223 -19.71 0.72 -2.15
CA TYR A 223 -18.57 1.50 -1.69
C TYR A 223 -17.23 0.94 -2.18
N ARG A 224 -17.04 -0.39 -2.12
CA ARG A 224 -15.85 -1.05 -2.67
C ARG A 224 -15.69 -0.75 -4.15
N TRP A 225 -16.75 -0.92 -4.93
CA TRP A 225 -16.72 -0.62 -6.35
C TRP A 225 -16.42 0.86 -6.61
N ALA A 226 -17.04 1.76 -5.87
CA ALA A 226 -16.79 3.18 -6.02
C ALA A 226 -15.33 3.57 -5.77
N ILE A 227 -14.65 2.91 -4.83
CA ILE A 227 -13.22 3.12 -4.57
C ILE A 227 -12.35 2.60 -5.72
N GLU A 228 -12.59 1.38 -6.19
CA GLU A 228 -11.88 0.80 -7.33
C GLU A 228 -12.06 1.68 -8.60
N GLN A 229 -13.29 2.11 -8.88
CA GLN A 229 -13.62 3.01 -10.00
C GLN A 229 -13.11 4.44 -9.83
N ALA A 230 -12.84 4.89 -8.60
CA ALA A 230 -12.33 6.24 -8.37
C ALA A 230 -10.93 6.40 -8.97
N PHE A 231 -10.07 5.37 -8.90
CA PHE A 231 -8.73 5.38 -9.49
C PHE A 231 -8.77 5.69 -11.00
N LEU A 232 -9.77 5.17 -11.69
CA LEU A 232 -9.90 5.25 -13.15
C LEU A 232 -10.42 6.60 -13.64
N ALA A 233 -10.73 7.55 -12.74
CA ALA A 233 -11.05 8.91 -13.17
C ALA A 233 -9.80 9.60 -13.79
N PRO A 234 -9.94 10.38 -14.87
CA PRO A 234 -8.78 10.89 -15.62
C PRO A 234 -7.86 11.84 -14.83
N LYS A 235 -8.43 12.65 -13.92
CA LYS A 235 -7.68 13.69 -13.18
C LYS A 235 -7.63 13.38 -11.68
N PRO A 236 -6.52 13.62 -10.99
CA PRO A 236 -6.41 13.38 -9.54
C PRO A 236 -7.54 14.03 -8.72
N ILE A 237 -7.90 15.28 -9.00
CA ILE A 237 -9.00 15.95 -8.29
C ILE A 237 -10.35 15.25 -8.48
N ARG A 238 -10.58 14.62 -9.65
CA ARG A 238 -11.80 13.84 -9.91
C ARG A 238 -11.76 12.50 -9.18
N ARG A 239 -10.59 11.87 -9.07
CA ARG A 239 -10.38 10.66 -8.25
C ARG A 239 -10.72 10.95 -6.78
N ALA A 240 -10.16 12.03 -6.23
CA ALA A 240 -10.47 12.49 -4.88
C ALA A 240 -11.97 12.81 -4.69
N SER A 241 -12.58 13.53 -5.63
CA SER A 241 -14.01 13.84 -5.61
C SER A 241 -14.87 12.56 -5.57
N ARG A 242 -14.57 11.55 -6.40
CA ARG A 242 -15.28 10.26 -6.39
C ARG A 242 -15.15 9.53 -5.06
N LEU A 243 -13.98 9.57 -4.42
CA LEU A 243 -13.79 8.97 -3.09
C LEU A 243 -14.63 9.66 -2.01
N TYR A 244 -14.74 11.00 -2.04
CA TYR A 244 -15.66 11.72 -1.14
C TYR A 244 -17.12 11.41 -1.44
N SER A 245 -17.51 11.31 -2.71
CA SER A 245 -18.86 10.93 -3.10
C SER A 245 -19.20 9.52 -2.62
N ALA A 246 -18.26 8.58 -2.74
CA ALA A 246 -18.43 7.22 -2.23
C ALA A 246 -18.70 7.22 -0.71
N TYR A 247 -17.90 7.99 0.05
CA TYR A 247 -18.10 8.10 1.50
C TYR A 247 -19.42 8.79 1.85
N SER A 248 -19.82 9.81 1.09
CA SER A 248 -21.07 10.54 1.34
C SER A 248 -22.30 9.67 1.03
N ALA A 249 -22.21 8.80 0.03
CA ALA A 249 -23.26 7.85 -0.32
C ALA A 249 -23.37 6.70 0.70
N SER A 250 -22.24 6.20 1.18
CA SER A 250 -22.16 5.08 2.11
C SER A 250 -21.21 5.40 3.28
N PRO A 251 -21.61 6.25 4.24
CA PRO A 251 -20.75 6.57 5.37
C PRO A 251 -20.63 5.38 6.33
N GLN A 252 -19.45 5.18 6.89
CA GLN A 252 -19.20 4.20 7.96
C GLN A 252 -19.61 2.76 7.58
N VAL A 253 -19.26 2.30 6.38
CA VAL A 253 -19.68 0.99 5.85
C VAL A 253 -19.39 -0.16 6.82
N THR A 254 -18.25 -0.14 7.51
CA THR A 254 -17.93 -1.18 8.50
C THR A 254 -18.86 -1.11 9.71
N GLY A 255 -19.20 0.10 10.17
CA GLY A 255 -20.17 0.31 11.24
C GLY A 255 -21.56 -0.19 10.86
N GLY A 256 -22.00 0.06 9.63
CA GLY A 256 -23.27 -0.45 9.10
C GLY A 256 -23.32 -1.98 9.07
N LEU A 257 -22.23 -2.63 8.63
CA LEU A 257 -22.12 -4.10 8.64
C LEU A 257 -22.16 -4.67 10.07
N ILE A 258 -21.49 -4.01 11.01
CA ILE A 258 -21.50 -4.41 12.43
C ILE A 258 -22.89 -4.26 13.05
N ALA A 259 -23.55 -3.12 12.82
CA ALA A 259 -24.90 -2.87 13.31
C ALA A 259 -25.90 -3.89 12.77
N HIS A 260 -25.77 -4.26 11.48
CA HIS A 260 -26.58 -5.31 10.86
C HIS A 260 -26.44 -6.65 11.58
N VAL A 261 -25.20 -7.15 11.76
CA VAL A 261 -25.01 -8.47 12.42
C VAL A 261 -25.27 -8.46 13.92
N ALA A 262 -25.21 -7.29 14.55
CA ALA A 262 -25.53 -7.11 15.96
C ALA A 262 -27.05 -6.91 16.20
N GLY A 263 -27.85 -6.81 15.13
CA GLY A 263 -29.29 -6.58 15.24
C GLY A 263 -29.67 -5.30 16.00
N GLY A 264 -28.79 -4.29 16.01
CA GLY A 264 -28.95 -3.04 16.76
C GLY A 264 -28.72 -3.15 18.28
N ASP A 265 -28.21 -4.26 18.80
CA ASP A 265 -27.83 -4.38 20.21
C ASP A 265 -26.43 -3.79 20.47
N ALA A 266 -26.37 -2.75 21.30
CA ALA A 266 -25.12 -2.04 21.58
C ALA A 266 -24.03 -2.91 22.24
N THR A 267 -24.42 -3.94 23.00
CA THR A 267 -23.47 -4.86 23.64
C THR A 267 -22.85 -5.79 22.60
N GLN A 268 -23.67 -6.32 21.70
CA GLN A 268 -23.24 -7.12 20.57
C GLN A 268 -22.39 -6.30 19.60
N GLU A 269 -22.79 -5.07 19.27
CA GLU A 269 -21.97 -4.18 18.43
C GLU A 269 -20.58 -3.97 19.01
N LYS A 270 -20.48 -3.73 20.33
CA LYS A 270 -19.19 -3.58 21.01
C LYS A 270 -18.34 -4.86 20.90
N ALA A 271 -18.96 -6.03 21.05
CA ALA A 271 -18.27 -7.31 20.91
C ALA A 271 -17.79 -7.55 19.47
N GLU A 272 -18.61 -7.19 18.47
CA GLU A 272 -18.25 -7.29 17.06
C GLU A 272 -17.12 -6.32 16.67
N TRP A 273 -17.12 -5.10 17.23
CA TRP A 273 -16.00 -4.18 17.10
C TRP A 273 -14.70 -4.71 17.73
N GLU A 274 -14.77 -5.43 18.85
CA GLU A 274 -13.59 -6.09 19.42
C GLU A 274 -13.05 -7.16 18.48
N LYS A 275 -13.94 -7.97 17.88
CA LYS A 275 -13.54 -8.99 16.90
C LYS A 275 -12.79 -8.40 15.71
N VAL A 276 -13.28 -7.30 15.16
CA VAL A 276 -12.64 -6.60 14.02
C VAL A 276 -11.29 -5.98 14.40
N ARG A 277 -11.17 -5.41 15.60
CA ARG A 277 -9.98 -4.65 16.00
C ARG A 277 -8.86 -5.52 16.54
N ASP A 278 -9.20 -6.60 17.22
CA ASP A 278 -8.25 -7.32 18.08
C ASP A 278 -8.20 -8.84 17.87
N LEU A 279 -9.09 -9.45 17.08
CA LEU A 279 -9.17 -10.92 16.94
C LEU A 279 -9.03 -11.37 15.46
N PRO A 280 -8.71 -12.65 15.18
CA PRO A 280 -8.74 -13.22 13.82
C PRO A 280 -10.15 -13.42 13.25
N GLU A 281 -11.17 -12.85 13.90
CA GLU A 281 -12.58 -13.01 13.53
C GLU A 281 -13.05 -11.88 12.62
N ARG A 282 -14.18 -12.08 11.94
CA ARG A 282 -14.82 -11.07 11.07
C ARG A 282 -13.89 -10.51 9.99
N LEU A 283 -13.11 -11.37 9.33
CA LEU A 283 -12.14 -10.97 8.30
C LEU A 283 -12.74 -10.11 7.19
N GLY A 284 -13.99 -10.38 6.78
CA GLY A 284 -14.69 -9.53 5.81
C GLY A 284 -14.90 -8.10 6.29
N PHE A 285 -15.12 -7.91 7.60
CA PHE A 285 -15.32 -6.59 8.18
C PHE A 285 -13.98 -5.90 8.42
N GLN A 286 -12.93 -6.67 8.72
CA GLN A 286 -11.56 -6.16 8.72
C GLN A 286 -11.15 -5.64 7.33
N TYR A 287 -11.53 -6.33 6.24
CA TYR A 287 -11.36 -5.81 4.89
C TYR A 287 -12.14 -4.51 4.66
N SER A 288 -13.43 -4.47 5.04
CA SER A 288 -14.24 -3.27 4.93
C SER A 288 -13.61 -2.07 5.67
N LEU A 289 -13.03 -2.30 6.85
CA LEU A 289 -12.37 -1.26 7.63
C LEU A 289 -11.09 -0.77 6.92
N MET A 290 -10.31 -1.69 6.35
CA MET A 290 -9.13 -1.34 5.57
C MET A 290 -9.51 -0.59 4.28
N LEU A 291 -10.61 -0.97 3.64
CA LEU A 291 -11.12 -0.31 2.43
C LEU A 291 -11.42 1.18 2.69
N GLU A 292 -11.99 1.52 3.84
CA GLU A 292 -12.15 2.94 4.22
C GLU A 292 -10.80 3.65 4.39
N ASN A 293 -9.77 2.99 4.94
CA ASN A 293 -8.42 3.57 5.04
C ASN A 293 -7.80 3.76 3.66
N THR A 294 -7.96 2.79 2.75
CA THR A 294 -7.53 2.90 1.35
C THR A 294 -8.19 4.11 0.67
N ALA A 295 -9.48 4.34 0.89
CA ALA A 295 -10.16 5.52 0.36
C ALA A 295 -9.58 6.83 0.91
N ARG A 296 -9.36 6.92 2.23
CA ARG A 296 -8.76 8.10 2.87
C ARG A 296 -7.35 8.35 2.35
N LEU A 297 -6.54 7.32 2.21
CA LEU A 297 -5.19 7.43 1.67
C LEU A 297 -5.20 7.82 0.18
N GLY A 298 -6.15 7.28 -0.59
CA GLY A 298 -6.40 7.67 -1.97
C GLY A 298 -6.72 9.16 -2.10
N ILE A 299 -7.51 9.73 -1.19
CA ILE A 299 -7.80 11.18 -1.16
C ILE A 299 -6.49 11.97 -0.95
N VAL A 300 -5.66 11.59 0.02
CA VAL A 300 -4.39 12.29 0.31
C VAL A 300 -3.42 12.19 -0.86
N LYS A 301 -3.26 11.00 -1.46
CA LYS A 301 -2.43 10.81 -2.66
C LYS A 301 -2.92 11.67 -3.82
N ASN A 302 -4.22 11.67 -4.08
CA ASN A 302 -4.77 12.44 -5.21
C ASN A 302 -4.74 13.95 -4.97
N ALA A 303 -4.79 14.41 -3.71
CA ALA A 303 -4.51 15.80 -3.36
C ALA A 303 -3.07 16.19 -3.73
N LEU A 304 -2.09 15.34 -3.40
CA LEU A 304 -0.68 15.55 -3.75
C LEU A 304 -0.48 15.60 -5.27
N LEU A 305 -0.99 14.61 -6.01
CA LEU A 305 -0.87 14.56 -7.46
C LEU A 305 -1.48 15.80 -8.10
N HIS A 306 -2.65 16.23 -7.62
CA HIS A 306 -3.30 17.46 -8.08
C HIS A 306 -2.44 18.72 -7.86
N LEU A 307 -1.74 18.83 -6.72
CA LEU A 307 -0.80 19.93 -6.48
C LEU A 307 0.35 19.92 -7.47
N LEU A 308 0.97 18.75 -7.69
CA LEU A 308 2.12 18.61 -8.59
C LEU A 308 1.73 18.89 -10.05
N ASP A 309 0.54 18.46 -10.47
CA ASP A 309 0.00 18.75 -11.80
C ASP A 309 -0.15 20.26 -12.03
N LYS A 310 -0.57 21.01 -11.00
CA LYS A 310 -0.68 22.48 -11.07
C LYS A 310 0.68 23.15 -11.07
N GLU A 311 1.63 22.66 -10.28
CA GLU A 311 3.00 23.20 -10.21
C GLU A 311 3.78 22.96 -11.52
N SER A 312 3.48 21.88 -12.25
CA SER A 312 4.12 21.54 -13.52
C SER A 312 3.57 22.32 -14.73
N GLN A 313 2.43 23.01 -14.58
CA GLN A 313 1.86 23.81 -15.66
C GLN A 313 2.65 25.12 -15.84
N PRO A 314 2.96 25.53 -17.09
CA PRO A 314 3.66 26.78 -17.34
C PRO A 314 2.86 27.98 -16.84
N SER A 315 3.54 28.90 -16.15
CA SER A 315 2.95 30.11 -15.54
C SER A 315 2.29 31.06 -16.54
N THR A 316 2.64 30.96 -17.82
CA THR A 316 1.92 31.59 -18.93
C THR A 316 1.03 30.54 -19.60
N PRO A 317 -0.30 30.61 -19.48
CA PRO A 317 -1.17 29.79 -20.31
C PRO A 317 -0.87 30.14 -21.76
N LYS A 318 -0.37 29.19 -22.56
CA LYS A 318 -0.51 29.31 -24.01
C LYS A 318 -2.00 29.57 -24.25
N PRO A 319 -2.38 30.60 -25.04
CA PRO A 319 -3.78 30.84 -25.33
C PRO A 319 -4.33 29.57 -25.96
N LYS A 320 -5.07 28.80 -25.16
CA LYS A 320 -5.79 27.64 -25.68
C LYS A 320 -6.78 28.20 -26.68
N GLY A 321 -6.91 27.54 -27.83
CA GLY A 321 -7.97 27.86 -28.77
C GLY A 321 -9.35 27.84 -28.07
N PRO A 322 -10.42 28.28 -28.75
CA PRO A 322 -11.71 28.63 -28.11
C PRO A 322 -12.50 27.53 -27.35
N GLN A 323 -11.91 26.42 -26.89
CA GLN A 323 -12.66 25.24 -26.42
C GLN A 323 -12.17 24.50 -25.16
N GLU A 324 -11.10 24.89 -24.46
CA GLU A 324 -10.72 24.21 -23.21
C GLU A 324 -10.77 25.15 -21.99
N ILE A 325 -11.95 25.25 -21.38
CA ILE A 325 -12.10 25.81 -20.04
C ILE A 325 -11.38 24.85 -19.07
N ASP A 326 -10.36 25.35 -18.36
CA ASP A 326 -9.76 24.57 -17.28
C ASP A 326 -10.69 24.54 -16.06
N TRP A 327 -11.50 23.49 -15.98
CA TRP A 327 -12.42 23.23 -14.88
C TRP A 327 -11.72 22.81 -13.57
N SER A 328 -10.37 22.79 -13.50
CA SER A 328 -9.63 22.38 -12.30
C SER A 328 -9.93 23.28 -11.10
N ALA A 329 -9.86 24.60 -11.28
CA ALA A 329 -10.15 25.58 -10.23
C ALA A 329 -11.61 25.52 -9.75
N PHE A 330 -12.55 25.31 -10.68
CA PHE A 330 -13.95 25.06 -10.33
C PHE A 330 -14.12 23.75 -9.56
N SER A 331 -13.43 22.68 -9.98
CA SER A 331 -13.49 21.38 -9.31
C SER A 331 -12.98 21.46 -7.87
N GLU A 332 -11.88 22.18 -7.62
CA GLU A 332 -11.37 22.45 -6.27
C GLU A 332 -12.38 23.20 -5.40
N TRP A 333 -13.05 24.21 -5.96
CA TRP A 333 -14.05 24.99 -5.24
C TRP A 333 -15.26 24.15 -4.81
N THR A 334 -15.60 23.11 -5.59
CA THR A 334 -16.67 22.16 -5.24
C THR A 334 -16.27 21.06 -4.26
N MET A 335 -14.98 20.98 -3.87
CA MET A 335 -14.54 19.97 -2.90
C MET A 335 -14.96 20.32 -1.47
N PRO A 336 -15.14 19.32 -0.59
CA PRO A 336 -15.44 19.54 0.82
C PRO A 336 -14.39 20.42 1.52
N GLU A 337 -14.81 21.14 2.57
CA GLU A 337 -13.91 22.02 3.34
C GLU A 337 -12.68 21.29 3.88
N SER A 338 -12.88 20.07 4.38
CA SER A 338 -11.78 19.24 4.90
C SER A 338 -10.74 18.90 3.83
N PHE A 339 -11.16 18.70 2.57
CA PHE A 339 -10.22 18.52 1.47
C PHE A 339 -9.41 19.78 1.21
N ARG A 340 -10.07 20.95 1.15
CA ARG A 340 -9.39 22.23 0.89
C ARG A 340 -8.41 22.58 2.00
N THR A 341 -8.78 22.32 3.25
CA THR A 341 -7.91 22.47 4.43
C THR A 341 -6.72 21.52 4.35
N GLY A 342 -6.98 20.23 4.10
CA GLY A 342 -5.93 19.22 3.91
C GLY A 342 -4.98 19.56 2.76
N LEU A 343 -5.51 20.01 1.62
CA LEU A 343 -4.73 20.43 0.45
C LEU A 343 -3.82 21.62 0.78
N ALA A 344 -4.33 22.62 1.50
CA ALA A 344 -3.55 23.78 1.93
C ALA A 344 -2.43 23.38 2.90
N ALA A 345 -2.74 22.54 3.90
CA ALA A 345 -1.75 22.01 4.83
C ALA A 345 -0.68 21.18 4.09
N LEU A 346 -1.10 20.31 3.17
CA LEU A 346 -0.21 19.46 2.39
C LEU A 346 0.71 20.30 1.49
N LYS A 347 0.18 21.35 0.86
CA LYS A 347 0.99 22.27 0.03
C LYS A 347 2.11 22.92 0.83
N ALA A 348 1.86 23.28 2.09
CA ALA A 348 2.82 23.94 2.97
C ALA A 348 3.82 22.97 3.64
N HIS A 349 3.56 21.66 3.60
CA HIS A 349 4.36 20.70 4.35
C HIS A 349 5.70 20.36 3.63
N PRO A 350 6.86 20.39 4.32
CA PRO A 350 8.17 20.16 3.69
C PRO A 350 8.30 18.75 3.10
N HIS A 351 7.73 17.74 3.77
CA HIS A 351 7.78 16.33 3.34
C HIS A 351 6.57 15.88 2.51
N ARG A 352 5.82 16.82 1.90
CA ARG A 352 4.53 16.55 1.23
C ARG A 352 4.55 15.40 0.23
N THR A 353 5.65 15.20 -0.49
CA THR A 353 5.79 14.13 -1.50
C THR A 353 5.88 12.74 -0.89
N LYS A 354 6.28 12.63 0.38
CA LYS A 354 6.49 11.36 1.10
C LYS A 354 5.31 10.96 1.97
N ILE A 355 4.36 11.87 2.23
CA ILE A 355 3.22 11.65 3.13
C ILE A 355 2.34 10.46 2.73
N PRO A 356 1.90 10.29 1.46
CA PRO A 356 1.09 9.12 1.10
C PRO A 356 1.82 7.80 1.37
N ARG A 357 3.12 7.75 1.07
CA ARG A 357 3.95 6.57 1.34
C ARG A 357 4.07 6.31 2.83
N LEU A 358 4.27 7.35 3.65
CA LEU A 358 4.33 7.24 5.10
C LEU A 358 3.06 6.57 5.64
N PHE A 359 1.88 7.03 5.24
CA PHE A 359 0.64 6.41 5.70
C PHE A 359 0.50 4.96 5.20
N GLN A 360 0.90 4.67 3.95
CA GLN A 360 0.85 3.31 3.44
C GLN A 360 1.75 2.36 4.25
N ILE A 361 3.03 2.69 4.44
CA ILE A 361 3.94 1.84 5.24
C ILE A 361 3.45 1.74 6.68
N PHE A 362 2.97 2.86 7.23
CA PHE A 362 2.57 2.92 8.62
C PHE A 362 1.38 2.00 8.89
N ILE A 363 0.35 2.03 8.03
CA ILE A 363 -0.86 1.21 8.19
C ILE A 363 -0.61 -0.24 7.76
N GLU A 364 -0.06 -0.45 6.56
CA GLU A 364 0.01 -1.79 5.95
C GLU A 364 1.17 -2.64 6.48
N VAL A 365 2.26 -2.02 6.96
CA VAL A 365 3.45 -2.75 7.42
C VAL A 365 3.67 -2.58 8.92
N PHE A 366 3.60 -1.35 9.45
CA PHE A 366 3.76 -1.10 10.90
C PHE A 366 2.47 -1.30 11.70
N GLY A 367 1.36 -1.60 11.02
CA GLY A 367 0.08 -1.93 11.64
C GLY A 367 -0.67 -0.75 12.25
N GLY A 368 -0.30 0.48 11.89
CA GLY A 368 -0.95 1.69 12.37
C GLY A 368 -0.70 1.98 13.84
N PHE A 369 0.45 1.58 14.37
CA PHE A 369 0.88 1.98 15.71
C PHE A 369 2.39 2.15 15.78
N TYR A 370 2.86 2.87 16.79
CA TYR A 370 4.28 2.99 17.13
C TYR A 370 4.47 3.10 18.65
N ARG A 371 5.65 2.72 19.12
CA ARG A 371 6.02 2.79 20.54
C ARG A 371 6.27 4.23 21.00
N LEU A 372 5.70 4.60 22.15
CA LEU A 372 5.94 5.88 22.80
C LEU A 372 7.16 5.80 23.73
N GLY A 373 7.96 6.86 23.75
CA GLY A 373 9.15 6.94 24.61
C GLY A 373 10.35 6.12 24.13
N ALA A 374 10.24 5.46 22.98
CA ALA A 374 11.33 4.78 22.31
C ALA A 374 11.40 5.20 20.84
N ASP A 375 12.61 5.36 20.32
CA ASP A 375 12.85 5.91 19.00
C ASP A 375 12.92 4.85 17.89
N ASP A 376 12.79 3.57 18.21
CA ASP A 376 13.03 2.47 17.28
C ASP A 376 12.03 2.45 16.12
N ASP A 377 10.72 2.46 16.40
CA ASP A 377 9.70 2.47 15.35
C ASP A 377 9.80 3.72 14.46
N LEU A 378 10.05 4.89 15.07
CA LEU A 378 10.18 6.15 14.34
C LEU A 378 11.47 6.18 13.49
N ALA A 379 12.57 5.61 13.99
CA ALA A 379 13.81 5.47 13.24
C ALA A 379 13.63 4.54 12.03
N HIS A 380 12.93 3.41 12.20
CA HIS A 380 12.64 2.51 11.08
C HIS A 380 11.70 3.16 10.06
N LEU A 381 10.66 3.88 10.49
CA LEU A 381 9.79 4.64 9.59
C LEU A 381 10.56 5.73 8.84
N SER A 382 11.52 6.39 9.50
CA SER A 382 12.42 7.36 8.89
C SER A 382 13.23 6.73 7.76
N VAL A 383 13.87 5.58 8.02
CA VAL A 383 14.59 4.81 7.00
C VAL A 383 13.66 4.36 5.87
N CYS A 384 12.44 3.91 6.17
CA CYS A 384 11.50 3.38 5.17
C CYS A 384 10.85 4.44 4.28
N THR A 385 10.90 5.72 4.67
CA THR A 385 10.20 6.81 3.98
C THR A 385 11.12 7.93 3.53
N GLY A 386 12.34 7.98 4.08
CA GLY A 386 13.27 9.09 3.93
C GLY A 386 12.83 10.38 4.62
N ILE A 387 11.81 10.35 5.49
CA ILE A 387 11.40 11.50 6.32
C ILE A 387 12.27 11.51 7.58
N PRO A 388 12.84 12.64 8.03
CA PRO A 388 13.57 12.72 9.29
C PRO A 388 12.73 12.19 10.46
N LYS A 389 13.35 11.48 11.39
CA LYS A 389 12.67 10.80 12.51
C LYS A 389 11.80 11.77 13.31
N GLU A 390 12.32 12.96 13.59
CA GLU A 390 11.66 14.06 14.29
C GLU A 390 10.39 14.58 13.58
N ASP A 391 10.32 14.40 12.26
CA ASP A 391 9.21 14.86 11.43
C ASP A 391 8.18 13.76 11.17
N ILE A 392 8.41 12.50 11.56
CA ILE A 392 7.47 11.40 11.33
C ILE A 392 6.12 11.67 12.00
N VAL A 393 6.12 12.04 13.28
CA VAL A 393 4.87 12.29 14.02
C VAL A 393 4.12 13.51 13.45
N PRO A 394 4.75 14.68 13.22
CA PRO A 394 4.12 15.78 12.50
C PRO A 394 3.52 15.38 11.13
N CYS A 395 4.23 14.53 10.36
CA CYS A 395 3.70 14.02 9.11
C CYS A 395 2.47 13.11 9.31
N LEU A 396 2.44 12.28 10.35
CA LEU A 396 1.28 11.44 10.67
C LEU A 396 0.06 12.27 11.13
N GLU A 397 0.28 13.43 11.74
CA GLU A 397 -0.79 14.34 12.16
C GLU A 397 -1.51 15.00 10.98
N MET A 398 -0.92 14.98 9.77
CA MET A 398 -1.55 15.50 8.55
C MET A 398 -2.90 14.85 8.24
N PHE A 399 -3.15 13.64 8.73
CA PHE A 399 -4.45 12.98 8.59
C PHE A 399 -5.58 13.78 9.24
N ASN A 400 -5.31 14.51 10.33
CA ASN A 400 -6.30 15.36 10.99
C ASN A 400 -6.74 16.55 10.12
N SER A 401 -5.88 17.02 9.20
CA SER A 401 -6.20 18.13 8.30
C SER A 401 -7.19 17.71 7.21
N PHE A 402 -7.09 16.48 6.72
CA PHE A 402 -8.00 15.93 5.72
C PHE A 402 -9.29 15.34 6.33
N PHE A 403 -9.20 14.80 7.54
CA PHE A 403 -10.29 14.05 8.17
C PHE A 403 -10.46 14.46 9.64
N PRO A 404 -10.88 15.69 9.95
CA PRO A 404 -10.98 16.13 11.34
C PRO A 404 -12.01 15.28 12.11
N ILE A 405 -11.59 14.72 13.24
CA ILE A 405 -12.45 13.98 14.18
C ILE A 405 -12.16 14.40 15.63
N PRO A 406 -13.14 14.31 16.55
CA PRO A 406 -12.91 14.59 17.96
C PRO A 406 -11.78 13.74 18.56
N GLY A 407 -10.82 14.40 19.21
CA GLY A 407 -9.66 13.76 19.81
C GLY A 407 -8.62 13.21 18.80
N GLY A 408 -8.72 13.57 17.52
CA GLY A 408 -7.76 13.20 16.47
C GLY A 408 -7.74 11.71 16.12
N TRP A 409 -6.84 11.33 15.20
CA TRP A 409 -6.73 9.95 14.71
C TRP A 409 -5.88 9.01 15.56
N PHE A 410 -5.10 9.52 16.50
CA PHE A 410 -4.21 8.72 17.32
C PHE A 410 -4.71 8.66 18.76
N ILE A 411 -4.64 7.47 19.36
CA ILE A 411 -4.92 7.24 20.78
C ILE A 411 -3.68 6.69 21.47
N SER A 412 -3.40 7.16 22.68
CA SER A 412 -2.35 6.61 23.52
C SER A 412 -2.90 5.47 24.37
N ALA A 413 -2.29 4.29 24.26
CA ALA A 413 -2.55 3.16 25.14
C ALA A 413 -1.49 3.11 26.24
N LYS A 414 -1.92 3.40 27.48
CA LYS A 414 -1.10 3.32 28.71
C LYS A 414 0.22 4.10 28.66
N GLY A 415 0.33 5.09 27.77
CA GLY A 415 1.57 5.86 27.58
C GLY A 415 2.70 5.08 26.91
N GLU A 416 2.47 3.82 26.47
CA GLU A 416 3.49 2.97 25.85
C GLU A 416 3.37 2.91 24.33
N MET A 417 2.19 3.15 23.78
CA MET A 417 1.92 2.96 22.37
C MET A 417 0.94 4.02 21.85
N ALA A 418 1.26 4.63 20.73
CA ALA A 418 0.34 5.46 19.95
C ALA A 418 -0.26 4.61 18.85
N MET A 419 -1.59 4.55 18.78
CA MET A 419 -2.33 3.76 17.80
C MET A 419 -3.22 4.66 16.96
N MET A 420 -3.14 4.50 15.64
CA MET A 420 -4.14 5.04 14.73
C MET A 420 -5.47 4.32 14.94
N LYS A 421 -6.55 5.08 15.01
CA LYS A 421 -7.93 4.58 15.05
C LYS A 421 -8.24 3.85 13.74
N MET A 422 -9.19 2.92 13.79
CA MET A 422 -9.74 2.24 12.60
C MET A 422 -8.72 1.40 11.81
N VAL A 423 -7.68 0.87 12.46
CA VAL A 423 -6.80 -0.15 11.86
C VAL A 423 -7.18 -1.54 12.38
N PRO A 424 -7.54 -2.50 11.50
CA PRO A 424 -8.03 -3.84 11.89
C PRO A 424 -6.91 -4.79 12.36
N ALA A 425 -7.32 -5.87 13.05
CA ALA A 425 -6.42 -6.81 13.73
C ALA A 425 -5.36 -7.43 12.83
N VAL A 426 -5.72 -7.84 11.61
CA VAL A 426 -4.79 -8.45 10.62
C VAL A 426 -3.64 -7.53 10.26
N PHE A 427 -3.92 -6.24 10.10
CA PHE A 427 -2.91 -5.24 9.73
C PHE A 427 -2.07 -4.84 10.94
N ARG A 428 -2.69 -4.74 12.13
CA ARG A 428 -1.95 -4.62 13.39
C ARG A 428 -1.01 -5.80 13.63
N GLY A 429 -1.46 -7.01 13.28
CA GLY A 429 -0.65 -8.23 13.32
C GLY A 429 0.55 -8.14 12.38
N THR A 430 0.40 -7.52 11.22
CA THR A 430 1.53 -7.23 10.31
C THR A 430 2.56 -6.34 11.01
N GLY A 431 2.09 -5.31 11.72
CA GLY A 431 2.91 -4.48 12.59
C GLY A 431 3.62 -5.23 13.72
N ALA A 432 3.00 -6.27 14.27
CA ALA A 432 3.65 -7.12 15.26
C ALA A 432 4.76 -7.98 14.60
N PHE A 433 4.51 -8.53 13.41
CA PHE A 433 5.48 -9.33 12.65
C PHE A 433 6.72 -8.52 12.25
N VAL A 434 6.53 -7.31 11.72
CA VAL A 434 7.67 -6.47 11.30
C VAL A 434 8.60 -6.16 12.48
N ARG A 435 8.04 -5.93 13.67
CA ARG A 435 8.83 -5.69 14.89
C ARG A 435 9.61 -6.92 15.32
N GLY A 436 9.06 -8.12 15.14
CA GLY A 436 9.78 -9.37 15.37
C GLY A 436 11.04 -9.48 14.50
N GLY A 437 10.95 -9.05 13.23
CA GLY A 437 12.11 -8.99 12.32
C GLY A 437 13.11 -7.89 12.68
N LEU A 438 12.62 -6.67 12.89
CA LEU A 438 13.46 -5.48 13.11
C LEU A 438 14.16 -5.48 14.48
N SER A 439 13.44 -5.82 15.55
CA SER A 439 13.99 -5.80 16.91
C SER A 439 14.64 -7.13 17.32
N ARG A 440 14.40 -8.21 16.55
CA ARG A 440 14.72 -9.60 16.92
C ARG A 440 14.12 -10.01 18.29
N GLU A 441 13.11 -9.27 18.76
CA GLU A 441 12.38 -9.55 19.99
C GLU A 441 10.94 -9.90 19.63
N THR A 442 10.54 -11.09 20.05
CA THR A 442 9.23 -11.68 19.78
C THR A 442 8.41 -11.81 21.07
N ASN A 443 9.03 -11.62 22.24
CA ASN A 443 8.32 -11.42 23.49
C ASN A 443 7.91 -9.95 23.60
N TYR A 444 6.70 -9.65 23.12
CA TYR A 444 6.18 -8.29 23.09
C TYR A 444 6.05 -7.63 24.47
N SER A 445 5.98 -8.40 25.56
CA SER A 445 5.99 -7.82 26.92
C SER A 445 7.32 -7.19 27.31
N ARG A 446 8.42 -7.50 26.61
CA ARG A 446 9.69 -6.80 26.77
C ARG A 446 9.72 -5.47 26.03
N LEU A 447 9.06 -5.41 24.87
CA LEU A 447 8.94 -4.19 24.08
C LEU A 447 7.87 -3.24 24.65
N TYR A 448 6.78 -3.81 25.15
CA TYR A 448 5.58 -3.15 25.66
C TYR A 448 5.18 -3.76 27.01
N PRO A 449 5.75 -3.32 28.14
CA PRO A 449 5.51 -3.94 29.45
C PRO A 449 4.04 -4.04 29.88
N GLN A 450 3.22 -3.03 29.59
CA GLN A 450 1.80 -3.00 29.93
C GLN A 450 0.88 -3.41 28.77
N MET A 451 1.36 -3.28 27.53
CA MET A 451 0.57 -3.52 26.32
C MET A 451 0.99 -4.75 25.51
N GLY A 452 1.99 -5.50 25.95
CA GLY A 452 2.53 -6.66 25.23
C GLY A 452 1.50 -7.74 24.95
N TRP A 453 0.54 -7.94 25.86
CA TRP A 453 -0.59 -8.85 25.66
C TRP A 453 -1.45 -8.49 24.45
N LEU A 454 -1.63 -7.19 24.15
CA LEU A 454 -2.43 -6.71 23.03
C LEU A 454 -1.67 -6.89 21.71
N VAL A 455 -0.36 -6.61 21.70
CA VAL A 455 0.49 -6.84 20.53
C VAL A 455 0.58 -8.34 20.20
N SER A 456 0.70 -9.20 21.23
CA SER A 456 0.59 -10.66 21.06
C SER A 456 -0.76 -11.08 20.50
N LYS A 457 -1.85 -10.45 20.94
CA LYS A 457 -3.22 -10.71 20.44
C LYS A 457 -3.30 -10.41 18.94
N TRP A 458 -2.76 -9.28 18.48
CA TRP A 458 -2.72 -8.92 17.06
C TRP A 458 -1.78 -9.81 16.24
N HIS A 459 -0.61 -10.15 16.77
CA HIS A 459 0.29 -11.12 16.15
C HIS A 459 -0.47 -12.42 15.86
N ASN A 460 -1.14 -12.96 16.88
CA ASN A 460 -1.91 -14.19 16.76
C ASN A 460 -3.08 -14.05 15.80
N ALA A 461 -3.72 -12.87 15.74
CA ALA A 461 -4.79 -12.60 14.79
C ALA A 461 -4.31 -12.79 13.34
N LEU A 462 -3.15 -12.23 12.95
CA LEU A 462 -2.58 -12.47 11.63
C LEU A 462 -2.10 -13.92 11.48
N TYR A 463 -1.39 -14.47 12.46
CA TYR A 463 -0.89 -15.84 12.43
C TYR A 463 -2.00 -16.85 12.10
N HIS A 464 -3.14 -16.79 12.79
CA HIS A 464 -4.24 -17.73 12.57
C HIS A 464 -4.92 -17.59 11.20
N VAL A 465 -4.88 -16.39 10.60
CA VAL A 465 -5.36 -16.18 9.22
C VAL A 465 -4.41 -16.81 8.20
N LEU A 466 -3.10 -16.78 8.49
CA LEU A 466 -2.06 -17.25 7.58
C LEU A 466 -1.77 -18.75 7.71
N GLU A 467 -1.89 -19.31 8.91
CA GLU A 467 -1.52 -20.68 9.23
C GLU A 467 -2.14 -21.71 8.27
N PRO A 468 -3.44 -21.68 7.94
CA PRO A 468 -4.01 -22.65 7.00
C PRO A 468 -3.37 -22.63 5.60
N HIS A 469 -2.76 -21.51 5.21
CA HIS A 469 -2.12 -21.32 3.90
C HIS A 469 -0.61 -21.55 3.92
N LEU A 470 0.05 -21.21 5.04
CA LEU A 470 1.52 -21.13 5.16
C LEU A 470 2.12 -22.17 6.10
N LYS A 471 1.31 -23.09 6.62
CA LYS A 471 1.82 -24.18 7.46
C LYS A 471 2.68 -25.13 6.62
N SER A 472 3.98 -25.10 6.89
CA SER A 472 4.87 -26.16 6.43
C SER A 472 4.74 -27.37 7.37
N PRO A 473 4.82 -28.62 6.87
CA PRO A 473 5.05 -29.77 7.74
C PRO A 473 6.31 -29.48 8.56
N SER A 474 6.23 -29.60 9.88
CA SER A 474 7.41 -29.56 10.74
C SER A 474 8.39 -30.63 10.26
N ALA A 475 9.58 -30.19 9.85
CA ALA A 475 10.66 -31.07 9.38
C ALA A 475 11.09 -32.08 10.45
#